data_AF-A0AAE0RDS1-F1
#
_entry.id   AF-A0AAE0RDS1-F1
#
_cell.length_a   1.000
_cell.length_b   1.000
_cell.length_c   1.000
_cell.angle_alpha   90.00
_cell.angle_beta   90.00
_cell.angle_gamma   90.00
#
_symmetry.space_group_name_H-M   'P 1'
#
loop_
_entity.id
_entity.type
_entity.pdbx_description
1 polymer ?
#
loop_
_entity_poly.entity_id
_entity_poly.type
_entity_poly.pdbx_seq_one_letter_code
_entity_poly.pdbx_strand_id
1 'polypeptide(L)'
;MAVVVNSGLDRSDSKLSTMAKTKELSKDRDKIADLHKAGMGYKTIAKQLGEKVTTIGAIILKWKKHKLPVNLPQSGAPCKISPCGVSVIMRTVRNQPGTTQEDLVNDLKAAGTLVTKKTIGNTQISMLKKEHIQAHLKFDNGHLNDSEKN
;
A
#
# COMPACT_ATOMS: atom_id res chain seq x y z
N MET A 1 -47.88 -40.78 37.25
CA MET A 1 -47.90 -40.58 35.79
C MET A 1 -46.73 -39.68 35.42
N ALA A 2 -45.79 -40.21 34.64
CA ALA A 2 -44.60 -39.49 34.18
C ALA A 2 -44.99 -38.53 33.05
N VAL A 3 -44.60 -37.25 33.13
CA VAL A 3 -44.69 -36.33 31.98
C VAL A 3 -43.28 -36.14 31.44
N VAL A 4 -43.11 -36.64 30.22
CA VAL A 4 -41.89 -36.67 29.42
C VAL A 4 -41.45 -35.25 29.07
N VAL A 5 -40.17 -34.97 29.30
CA VAL A 5 -39.40 -33.87 28.72
C VAL A 5 -39.24 -34.15 27.22
N ASN A 6 -39.44 -33.17 26.33
CA ASN A 6 -38.42 -32.82 25.34
C ASN A 6 -38.82 -31.61 24.49
N SER A 7 -37.91 -30.65 24.54
CA SER A 7 -37.77 -29.44 23.76
C SER A 7 -37.70 -29.71 22.25
N GLY A 8 -38.67 -29.20 21.50
CA GLY A 8 -38.59 -29.04 20.05
C GLY A 8 -37.92 -27.71 19.72
N LEU A 9 -36.59 -27.67 19.73
CA LEU A 9 -35.82 -26.58 19.13
C LEU A 9 -35.82 -26.81 17.62
N ASP A 10 -36.67 -26.05 16.92
CA ASP A 10 -36.82 -26.12 15.46
C ASP A 10 -35.48 -25.83 14.77
N ARG A 11 -35.23 -26.64 13.73
CA ARG A 11 -33.97 -26.86 13.08
C ARG A 11 -33.99 -26.11 11.75
N SER A 12 -33.26 -24.99 11.76
CA SER A 12 -32.50 -24.43 10.63
C SER A 12 -33.24 -23.96 9.37
N ASP A 13 -33.23 -22.63 9.20
CA ASP A 13 -33.08 -21.97 7.90
C ASP A 13 -31.90 -20.99 7.95
N SER A 14 -30.66 -21.53 8.03
CA SER A 14 -29.48 -20.70 7.75
C SER A 14 -29.26 -20.67 6.24
N LYS A 15 -29.92 -19.72 5.58
CA LYS A 15 -29.70 -19.37 4.18
C LYS A 15 -28.23 -18.95 4.01
N LEU A 16 -27.38 -19.87 3.55
CA LEU A 16 -25.98 -19.61 3.24
C LEU A 16 -25.93 -18.58 2.10
N SER A 17 -25.62 -17.32 2.45
CA SER A 17 -25.43 -16.25 1.48
C SER A 17 -24.20 -16.55 0.62
N THR A 18 -24.46 -16.63 -0.68
CA THR A 18 -23.49 -16.64 -1.78
C THR A 18 -22.47 -15.52 -1.64
N MET A 19 -21.23 -15.83 -2.01
CA MET A 19 -20.03 -15.10 -1.61
C MET A 19 -19.82 -13.81 -2.41
N ALA A 20 -20.45 -12.70 -1.99
CA ALA A 20 -20.07 -11.36 -2.39
C ALA A 20 -19.03 -10.81 -1.40
N LYS A 21 -17.76 -10.73 -1.82
CA LYS A 21 -16.66 -10.23 -0.98
C LYS A 21 -16.53 -8.71 -1.06
N THR A 22 -17.46 -8.00 -0.45
CA THR A 22 -17.28 -6.60 -0.02
C THR A 22 -18.41 -6.22 0.93
N LYS A 23 -18.20 -6.48 2.22
CA LYS A 23 -18.89 -5.73 3.28
C LYS A 23 -17.81 -5.11 4.13
N GLU A 24 -17.78 -3.79 4.14
CA GLU A 24 -16.81 -3.04 4.93
C GLU A 24 -17.07 -3.28 6.41
N LEU A 25 -16.26 -4.15 7.02
CA LEU A 25 -16.22 -4.38 8.47
C LEU A 25 -15.53 -3.22 9.21
N SER A 26 -15.39 -2.04 8.62
CA SER A 26 -14.57 -0.94 9.15
C SER A 26 -15.03 -0.53 10.55
N LYS A 27 -16.36 -0.40 10.76
CA LYS A 27 -16.97 0.05 12.03
C LYS A 27 -16.97 -1.01 13.14
N ASP A 28 -16.85 -2.28 12.80
CA ASP A 28 -16.99 -3.36 13.77
C ASP A 28 -15.64 -3.83 14.34
N ARG A 29 -14.53 -3.46 13.71
CA ARG A 29 -13.17 -3.83 14.16
C ARG A 29 -12.76 -3.17 15.46
N ASP A 30 -13.09 -1.89 15.62
CA ASP A 30 -12.82 -1.16 16.87
C ASP A 30 -13.56 -1.79 18.03
N LYS A 31 -14.86 -2.07 17.83
CA LYS A 31 -15.69 -2.76 18.82
C LYS A 31 -15.12 -4.13 19.18
N ILE A 32 -14.67 -4.91 18.19
CA ILE A 32 -14.04 -6.22 18.45
C ILE A 32 -12.79 -6.09 19.30
N ALA A 33 -11.94 -5.11 19.01
CA ALA A 33 -10.74 -4.85 19.80
C ALA A 33 -11.09 -4.47 21.25
N ASP A 34 -12.09 -3.61 21.45
CA ASP A 34 -12.48 -3.15 22.78
C ASP A 34 -13.17 -4.25 23.60
N LEU A 35 -14.04 -5.05 22.98
CA LEU A 35 -14.66 -6.21 23.62
C LEU A 35 -13.63 -7.29 24.01
N HIS A 36 -12.58 -7.47 23.21
CA HIS A 36 -11.47 -8.35 23.56
C HIS A 36 -10.60 -7.77 24.69
N LYS A 37 -10.37 -6.44 24.73
CA LYS A 37 -9.71 -5.78 25.88
C LYS A 37 -10.52 -5.95 27.18
N ALA A 38 -11.85 -5.96 27.08
CA ALA A 38 -12.76 -6.26 28.19
C ALA A 38 -12.75 -7.76 28.61
N GLY A 39 -11.95 -8.60 27.96
CA GLY A 39 -11.78 -10.01 28.32
C GLY A 39 -12.86 -10.95 27.77
N MET A 40 -13.69 -10.51 26.82
CA MET A 40 -14.71 -11.39 26.24
C MET A 40 -14.11 -12.43 25.29
N GLY A 41 -14.66 -13.65 25.34
CA GLY A 41 -14.22 -14.76 24.51
C GLY A 41 -14.63 -14.61 23.03
N TYR A 42 -13.87 -15.22 22.13
CA TYR A 42 -14.08 -15.15 20.68
C TYR A 42 -15.49 -15.56 20.23
N LYS A 43 -16.08 -16.60 20.83
CA LYS A 43 -17.44 -17.08 20.50
C LYS A 43 -18.52 -16.09 20.93
N THR A 44 -18.32 -15.41 22.06
CA THR A 44 -19.26 -14.43 22.61
C THR A 44 -19.29 -13.18 21.73
N ILE A 45 -18.10 -12.68 21.33
CA ILE A 45 -17.96 -11.54 20.43
C ILE A 45 -18.59 -11.84 19.06
N ALA A 46 -18.35 -13.04 18.52
CA ALA A 46 -18.93 -13.49 17.27
C ALA A 46 -20.47 -13.50 17.30
N LYS A 47 -21.07 -14.02 18.39
CA LYS A 47 -22.53 -14.03 18.56
C LYS A 47 -23.10 -12.62 18.70
N GLN A 48 -22.44 -11.74 19.43
CA GLN A 48 -22.89 -10.36 19.66
C GLN A 48 -22.86 -9.53 18.37
N LEU A 49 -21.85 -9.72 17.52
CA LEU A 49 -21.67 -8.96 16.28
C LEU A 49 -22.25 -9.65 15.04
N GLY A 50 -22.73 -10.89 15.18
CA GLY A 50 -23.21 -11.69 14.04
C GLY A 50 -22.10 -12.08 13.05
N GLU A 51 -20.84 -11.98 13.46
CA GLU A 51 -19.67 -12.24 12.63
C GLU A 51 -19.13 -13.65 12.84
N LYS A 52 -18.44 -14.18 11.83
CA LYS A 52 -17.80 -15.49 11.94
C LYS A 52 -16.66 -15.45 12.96
N VAL A 53 -16.53 -16.48 13.80
CA VAL A 53 -15.45 -16.61 14.80
C VAL A 53 -14.06 -16.50 14.15
N THR A 54 -13.91 -17.00 12.92
CA THR A 54 -12.67 -16.90 12.14
C THR A 54 -12.30 -15.45 11.81
N THR A 55 -13.28 -14.62 11.47
CA THR A 55 -13.12 -13.18 11.23
C THR A 55 -12.67 -12.46 12.51
N ILE A 56 -13.32 -12.75 13.64
CA ILE A 56 -12.96 -12.20 14.96
C ILE A 56 -11.50 -12.55 15.31
N GLY A 57 -11.11 -13.81 15.14
CA GLY A 57 -9.73 -14.26 15.38
C GLY A 57 -8.72 -13.55 14.49
N ALA A 58 -9.00 -13.41 13.20
CA ALA A 58 -8.12 -12.70 12.26
C ALA A 58 -7.95 -11.20 12.63
N ILE A 59 -9.02 -10.56 13.10
CA ILE A 59 -8.98 -9.16 13.55
C ILE A 59 -8.13 -9.02 14.81
N ILE A 60 -8.32 -9.88 15.81
CA ILE A 60 -7.56 -9.83 17.07
C ILE A 60 -6.08 -10.13 16.83
N LEU A 61 -5.74 -11.09 15.97
CA LEU A 61 -4.35 -11.39 15.59
C LEU A 61 -3.68 -10.20 14.92
N LYS A 62 -4.37 -9.52 13.98
CA LYS A 62 -3.87 -8.29 13.35
C LYS A 62 -3.72 -7.16 14.36
N TRP A 63 -4.69 -6.98 15.25
CA TRP A 63 -4.65 -5.96 16.30
C TRP A 63 -3.46 -6.19 17.26
N LYS A 64 -3.18 -7.43 17.67
CA LYS A 64 -2.00 -7.75 18.49
C LYS A 64 -0.67 -7.39 17.78
N LYS A 65 -0.60 -7.63 16.46
CA LYS A 65 0.62 -7.39 15.67
C LYS A 65 0.85 -5.91 15.34
N HIS A 66 -0.20 -5.20 14.92
CA HIS A 66 -0.09 -3.85 14.35
C HIS A 66 -0.67 -2.76 15.25
N LYS A 67 -1.38 -3.11 16.34
CA LYS A 67 -2.13 -2.18 17.23
C LYS A 67 -3.10 -1.25 16.51
N LEU A 68 -3.43 -1.56 15.26
CA LEU A 68 -4.32 -0.77 14.42
C LEU A 68 -5.57 -1.60 14.10
N PRO A 69 -6.76 -1.00 14.23
CA PRO A 69 -8.03 -1.64 13.89
C PRO A 69 -8.30 -1.61 12.38
N VAL A 70 -7.62 -0.74 11.64
CA VAL A 70 -7.75 -0.59 10.18
C VAL A 70 -6.88 -1.59 9.42
N ASN A 71 -7.37 -2.02 8.25
CA ASN A 71 -6.54 -2.75 7.29
C ASN A 71 -5.41 -1.82 6.83
N LEU A 72 -4.18 -2.14 7.19
CA LEU A 72 -3.03 -1.44 6.61
C LEU A 72 -3.04 -1.68 5.09
N PRO A 73 -2.76 -0.65 4.27
CA PRO A 73 -2.48 -0.89 2.86
C PRO A 73 -1.40 -1.97 2.74
N GLN A 74 -1.57 -2.85 1.77
CA GLN A 74 -0.57 -3.87 1.51
C GLN A 74 0.75 -3.18 1.17
N SER A 75 1.86 -3.64 1.76
CA SER A 75 3.19 -3.01 1.67
C SER A 75 3.77 -2.93 0.24
N GLY A 76 3.00 -3.32 -0.78
CA GLY A 76 3.42 -3.35 -2.17
C GLY A 76 4.58 -4.31 -2.42
N ALA A 77 5.01 -4.37 -3.69
CA ALA A 77 6.28 -4.97 -4.03
C ALA A 77 7.42 -3.98 -3.71
N PRO A 78 8.57 -4.43 -3.20
CA PRO A 78 9.74 -3.59 -3.06
C PRO A 78 10.11 -2.92 -4.38
N CYS A 79 10.40 -1.61 -4.34
CA CYS A 79 10.85 -0.87 -5.52
C CYS A 79 12.29 -1.30 -5.90
N LYS A 80 12.57 -1.35 -7.21
CA LYS A 80 13.90 -1.72 -7.72
C LYS A 80 14.99 -0.67 -7.43
N ILE A 81 14.60 0.59 -7.29
CA ILE A 81 15.48 1.70 -6.93
C ILE A 81 15.15 2.09 -5.48
N SER A 82 16.19 2.24 -4.65
CA SER A 82 16.03 2.72 -3.29
C SER A 82 15.61 4.20 -3.25
N PRO A 83 15.00 4.70 -2.16
CA PRO A 83 14.70 6.13 -2.03
C PRO A 83 15.92 7.04 -2.23
N CYS A 84 17.11 6.58 -1.81
CA CYS A 84 18.37 7.27 -2.04
C CYS A 84 18.72 7.34 -3.54
N GLY A 85 18.63 6.22 -4.26
CA GLY A 85 18.87 6.19 -5.70
C GLY A 85 17.90 7.09 -6.48
N VAL A 86 16.64 7.15 -6.06
CA VAL A 86 15.66 8.10 -6.60
C VAL A 86 16.10 9.55 -6.37
N SER A 87 16.62 9.87 -5.18
CA SER A 87 17.13 11.21 -4.87
C SER A 87 18.33 11.61 -5.74
N VAL A 88 19.24 10.67 -6.04
CA VAL A 88 20.38 10.90 -6.95
C VAL A 88 19.85 11.30 -8.34
N ILE A 89 18.91 10.52 -8.90
CA ILE A 89 18.29 10.82 -10.19
C ILE A 89 17.60 12.19 -10.17
N MET A 90 16.85 12.52 -9.11
CA MET A 90 16.18 13.82 -9.02
C MET A 90 17.16 14.99 -9.01
N ARG A 91 18.32 14.83 -8.36
CA ARG A 91 19.32 15.88 -8.23
C ARG A 91 20.05 16.11 -9.55
N THR A 92 20.44 15.04 -10.24
CA THR A 92 21.16 15.12 -11.51
C THR A 92 20.28 15.68 -12.62
N VAL A 93 19.07 15.17 -12.83
CA VAL A 93 18.16 15.67 -13.89
C VAL A 93 17.69 17.11 -13.62
N ARG A 94 17.63 17.54 -12.36
CA ARG A 94 17.34 18.95 -12.02
C ARG A 94 18.50 19.88 -12.40
N ASN A 95 19.72 19.50 -12.07
CA ASN A 95 20.90 20.35 -12.25
C ASN A 95 21.41 20.34 -13.69
N GLN A 96 21.30 19.20 -14.36
CA GLN A 96 21.78 18.96 -15.71
C GLN A 96 20.68 18.23 -16.49
N PRO A 97 19.70 18.97 -17.04
CA PRO A 97 18.58 18.37 -17.76
C PRO A 97 19.01 17.48 -18.93
N GLY A 98 20.16 17.76 -19.53
CA GLY A 98 20.75 16.98 -20.62
C GLY A 98 21.40 15.64 -20.22
N THR A 99 21.36 15.23 -18.95
CA THR A 99 21.94 13.94 -18.53
C THR A 99 21.25 12.76 -19.21
N THR A 100 22.07 11.87 -19.79
CA THR A 100 21.59 10.66 -20.47
C THR A 100 21.22 9.59 -19.45
N GLN A 101 20.39 8.63 -19.85
CA GLN A 101 20.06 7.49 -19.00
C GLN A 101 21.30 6.67 -18.62
N GLU A 102 22.28 6.60 -19.51
CA GLU A 102 23.58 5.97 -19.31
C GLU A 102 24.36 6.60 -18.15
N ASP A 103 24.40 7.93 -18.09
CA ASP A 103 25.10 8.68 -17.04
C ASP A 103 24.48 8.37 -15.67
N LEU A 104 23.14 8.34 -15.61
CA LEU A 104 22.40 7.97 -14.40
C LEU A 104 22.63 6.51 -13.97
N VAL A 105 22.80 5.57 -14.92
CA VAL A 105 23.16 4.19 -14.58
C VAL A 105 24.53 4.16 -13.91
N ASN A 106 25.49 4.96 -14.39
CA ASN A 106 26.84 5.00 -13.83
C ASN A 106 26.84 5.60 -12.42
N ASP A 107 26.10 6.69 -12.20
CA ASP A 107 25.96 7.31 -10.88
C ASP A 107 25.32 6.35 -9.86
N LEU A 108 24.29 5.61 -10.28
CA LEU A 108 23.64 4.61 -9.42
C LEU A 108 24.54 3.42 -9.14
N LYS A 109 25.34 2.98 -10.11
CA LYS A 109 26.36 1.93 -9.89
C LYS A 109 27.42 2.40 -8.90
N ALA A 110 27.87 3.65 -8.98
CA ALA A 110 28.79 4.23 -8.00
C ALA A 110 28.17 4.28 -6.59
N ALA A 111 26.86 4.50 -6.50
CA ALA A 111 26.08 4.40 -5.27
C ALA A 111 25.75 2.95 -4.84
N GLY A 112 26.30 1.93 -5.51
CA GLY A 112 26.10 0.51 -5.18
C GLY A 112 24.76 -0.08 -5.63
N THR A 113 24.01 0.61 -6.49
CA THR A 113 22.71 0.15 -7.01
C THR A 113 22.85 -0.35 -8.45
N LEU A 114 22.48 -1.60 -8.68
CA LEU A 114 22.44 -2.19 -10.02
C LEU A 114 21.07 -1.94 -10.66
N VAL A 115 21.01 -1.04 -11.64
CA VAL A 115 19.76 -0.63 -12.30
C VAL A 115 19.90 -0.74 -13.81
N THR A 116 18.86 -1.22 -14.49
CA THR A 116 18.79 -1.26 -15.96
C THR A 116 18.27 0.07 -16.51
N LYS A 117 18.71 0.48 -17.72
CA LYS A 117 18.25 1.69 -18.41
C LYS A 117 16.73 1.86 -18.42
N LYS A 118 15.98 0.78 -18.73
CA LYS A 118 14.50 0.76 -18.70
C LYS A 118 13.90 1.16 -17.33
N THR A 119 14.56 0.77 -16.24
CA THR A 119 14.08 1.10 -14.89
C THR A 119 14.27 2.60 -14.61
N ILE A 120 15.40 3.18 -15.05
CA ILE A 120 15.65 4.63 -14.97
C ILE A 120 14.66 5.39 -15.86
N GLY A 121 14.44 4.93 -17.09
CA GLY A 121 13.48 5.56 -18.01
C GLY A 121 12.08 5.66 -17.42
N ASN A 122 11.58 4.58 -16.79
CA ASN A 122 10.28 4.61 -16.09
C ASN A 122 10.26 5.62 -14.93
N THR A 123 11.36 5.74 -14.18
CA THR A 123 11.49 6.71 -13.08
C THR A 123 11.58 8.15 -13.62
N GLN A 124 12.32 8.38 -14.69
CA GLN A 124 12.47 9.70 -15.33
C GLN A 124 11.15 10.16 -15.97
N ILE A 125 10.43 9.29 -16.67
CA ILE A 125 9.10 9.59 -17.25
C ILE A 125 8.10 9.98 -16.16
N SER A 126 8.11 9.27 -15.03
CA SER A 126 7.32 9.65 -13.85
C SER A 126 7.69 11.02 -13.27
N MET A 127 8.92 11.50 -13.50
CA MET A 127 9.45 12.75 -12.95
C MET A 127 9.26 13.95 -13.87
N LEU A 128 9.11 13.72 -15.18
CA LEU A 128 8.90 14.75 -16.20
C LEU A 128 7.47 15.31 -16.12
N LYS A 129 7.18 16.07 -15.07
CA LYS A 129 5.99 16.93 -14.99
C LYS A 129 6.19 18.17 -15.88
N LYS A 130 5.09 18.86 -16.23
CA LYS A 130 5.08 20.05 -17.10
C LYS A 130 6.14 21.12 -16.73
N GLU A 131 6.40 21.29 -15.44
CA GLU A 131 7.39 22.23 -14.90
C GLU A 131 8.84 21.92 -15.35
N HIS A 132 9.19 20.63 -15.45
CA HIS A 132 10.54 20.23 -15.85
C HIS A 132 10.75 20.46 -17.34
N ILE A 133 9.74 20.19 -18.17
CA ILE A 133 9.76 20.50 -19.60
C ILE A 133 10.00 22.00 -19.83
N GLN A 134 9.36 22.86 -19.05
CA GLN A 134 9.58 24.31 -19.11
C GLN A 134 11.01 24.70 -18.71
N ALA A 135 11.58 24.05 -17.69
CA ALA A 135 12.97 24.29 -17.28
C ALA A 135 13.98 23.84 -18.35
N HIS A 136 13.75 22.68 -19.00
CA HIS A 136 14.54 22.23 -20.14
C HIS A 136 14.47 23.24 -21.30
N LEU A 137 13.25 23.64 -21.69
CA LEU A 137 13.05 24.62 -22.75
C LEU A 137 13.75 25.96 -22.43
N LYS A 138 13.71 26.40 -21.16
CA LYS A 138 14.39 27.62 -20.71
C LYS A 138 15.92 27.48 -20.73
N PHE A 139 16.45 26.31 -20.38
CA PHE A 139 17.89 26.01 -20.42
C PHE A 139 18.40 26.01 -21.87
N ASP A 140 17.72 25.30 -22.78
CA ASP A 140 18.10 25.23 -24.19
C ASP A 140 18.08 26.62 -24.86
N ASN A 141 17.05 27.42 -24.56
CA ASN A 141 16.93 28.80 -25.05
C ASN A 141 18.02 29.74 -24.48
N GLY A 142 18.57 29.45 -23.31
CA GLY A 142 19.65 30.23 -22.70
C GLY A 142 21.02 29.97 -23.34
N HIS A 143 21.26 28.75 -23.83
CA HIS A 143 22.54 28.32 -24.41
C HIS A 143 22.63 28.43 -25.94
N LEU A 144 21.52 28.64 -26.65
CA LEU A 144 21.53 28.86 -28.11
C LEU A 144 22.29 30.12 -28.55
N ASN A 145 22.42 31.12 -27.68
CA ASN A 145 23.04 32.42 -28.01
C ASN A 145 24.56 32.47 -27.83
N ASP A 146 25.18 31.44 -27.27
CA ASP A 146 26.64 31.41 -27.04
C ASP A 146 27.43 30.94 -28.28
N SER A 147 26.75 30.52 -29.36
CA SER A 147 27.40 29.99 -30.57
C SER A 147 27.66 31.00 -31.69
N GLU A 148 27.20 32.26 -31.59
CA GLU A 148 27.41 33.29 -32.63
C GLU A 148 28.72 34.10 -32.47
N LYS A 149 29.63 33.69 -31.58
CA LYS A 149 30.97 34.27 -31.44
C LYS A 149 32.06 33.23 -31.71
N ASN A 150 32.16 32.78 -32.96
CA ASN A 150 33.41 32.33 -33.56
C ASN A 150 33.36 32.54 -35.07
#